data_AF-A0A9X6UKX9-F1
#
_entry.id   AF-A0A9X6UKX9-F1
#
_cell.length_a   1.000
_cell.length_b   1.000
_cell.length_c   1.000
_cell.angle_alpha   90.00
_cell.angle_beta   90.00
_cell.angle_gamma   90.00
#
_symmetry.space_group_name_H-M   'P 1'
#
loop_
_entity.id
_entity.type
_entity.pdbx_description
1 polymer ?
#
loop_
_entity_poly.entity_id
_entity_poly.type
_entity_poly.pdbx_seq_one_letter_code
_entity_poly.pdbx_strand_id
1 'polypeptide(L)'
;MKRTIVMIVMIATLFTGMIFFSYAQRQQAVRADQPNITGQYGVTIDADTGEILYGKREDERSYPASIAKMMTTLLLLENVKEDEDITVTENAIKTESQSKKIKLRAGEKLKRDEALKLMLIISADPIAESIAEHIAGSKNEFVKMMNARAKELGTKHATFKNASGADALGNKVSPYDIAIITKEALKYPVVLEYMNSTRTTLHTSERSPNIANYGREELYNDPYAIGSKSGLSALGKYTVVTVDEKDGKRVINVVLSSTRAQLYPDTKKMAHYAFQQLK
;
A
#
# COMPACT_ATOMS: atom_id res chain seq x y z
N MET A 1 -16.86 -52.41 7.30
CA MET A 1 -17.06 -51.12 6.62
C MET A 1 -17.10 -49.92 7.58
N LYS A 2 -18.06 -49.84 8.53
CA LYS A 2 -18.14 -48.71 9.49
C LYS A 2 -16.87 -48.47 10.34
N ARG A 3 -16.24 -49.53 10.87
CA ARG A 3 -15.00 -49.42 11.67
C ARG A 3 -13.80 -48.90 10.86
N THR A 4 -13.68 -49.32 9.61
CA THR A 4 -12.62 -48.87 8.69
C THR A 4 -12.77 -47.40 8.32
N ILE A 5 -14.01 -46.93 8.07
CA ILE A 5 -14.29 -45.52 7.77
C ILE A 5 -13.97 -44.63 8.98
N VAL A 6 -14.36 -45.02 10.19
CA VAL A 6 -14.03 -44.27 11.42
C VAL A 6 -12.52 -44.15 11.64
N MET A 7 -11.78 -45.23 11.38
CA MET A 7 -10.32 -45.23 11.50
C MET A 7 -9.65 -44.30 10.47
N ILE A 8 -10.12 -44.31 9.22
CA ILE A 8 -9.61 -43.40 8.16
C ILE A 8 -9.88 -41.93 8.52
N VAL A 9 -11.08 -41.62 9.03
CA VAL A 9 -11.44 -40.26 9.46
C VAL A 9 -10.57 -39.81 10.65
N MET A 10 -10.31 -40.68 11.64
CA MET A 10 -9.40 -40.36 12.76
C MET A 10 -7.96 -40.13 12.31
N ILE A 11 -7.46 -40.94 11.36
CA ILE A 11 -6.10 -40.76 10.82
C ILE A 11 -6.01 -39.44 10.05
N ALA A 12 -7.02 -39.11 9.23
CA ALA A 12 -7.07 -37.86 8.49
C ALA A 12 -7.12 -36.63 9.42
N THR A 13 -7.94 -36.66 10.49
CA THR A 13 -8.01 -35.55 11.45
C THR A 13 -6.71 -35.38 12.24
N LEU A 14 -6.08 -36.48 12.68
CA LEU A 14 -4.77 -36.45 13.32
C LEU A 14 -3.69 -35.88 12.37
N PHE A 15 -3.69 -36.28 11.11
CA PHE A 15 -2.73 -35.79 10.11
C PHE A 15 -2.93 -34.29 9.84
N THR A 16 -4.17 -33.81 9.69
CA THR A 16 -4.45 -32.37 9.55
C THR A 16 -4.07 -31.58 10.80
N GLY A 17 -4.27 -32.15 11.99
CA GLY A 17 -3.87 -31.54 13.26
C GLY A 17 -2.34 -31.41 13.38
N MET A 18 -1.59 -32.42 12.94
CA MET A 18 -0.12 -32.36 12.90
C MET A 18 0.39 -31.29 11.92
N ILE A 19 -0.21 -31.19 10.72
CA ILE A 19 0.16 -30.14 9.75
C ILE A 19 -0.09 -28.75 10.34
N PHE A 20 -1.25 -28.55 10.98
CA PHE A 20 -1.60 -27.27 11.60
C PHE A 20 -0.66 -26.93 12.76
N PHE A 21 -0.31 -27.91 13.59
CA PHE A 21 0.63 -27.75 14.70
C PHE A 21 2.05 -27.41 14.22
N SER A 22 2.56 -28.11 13.21
CA SER A 22 3.86 -27.81 12.60
C SER A 22 3.89 -26.44 11.94
N TYR A 23 2.80 -26.02 11.29
CA TYR A 23 2.66 -24.67 10.73
C TYR A 23 2.68 -23.60 11.83
N ALA A 24 1.92 -23.81 12.91
CA ALA A 24 1.87 -22.89 14.05
C ALA A 24 3.24 -22.77 14.76
N GLN A 25 3.94 -23.89 14.98
CA GLN A 25 5.29 -23.88 15.55
C GLN A 25 6.30 -23.15 14.65
N ARG A 26 6.22 -23.34 13.32
CA ARG A 26 7.07 -22.62 12.38
C ARG A 26 6.81 -21.12 12.43
N GLN A 27 5.54 -20.70 12.40
CA GLN A 27 5.15 -19.29 12.53
C GLN A 27 5.66 -18.66 13.84
N GLN A 28 5.62 -19.42 14.94
CA GLN A 28 6.12 -18.96 16.23
C GLN A 28 7.65 -18.83 16.27
N ALA A 29 8.39 -19.79 15.68
CA ALA A 29 9.84 -19.74 15.59
C ALA A 29 10.34 -18.62 14.67
N VAL A 30 9.69 -18.40 13.52
CA VAL A 30 9.94 -17.27 12.63
C VAL A 30 9.81 -15.95 13.42
N ARG A 31 8.74 -15.77 14.18
CA ARG A 31 8.55 -14.55 15.00
C ARG A 31 9.60 -14.33 16.09
N ALA A 32 10.29 -15.35 16.59
CA ALA A 32 11.25 -15.21 17.68
C ALA A 32 12.57 -14.52 17.25
N ASP A 33 13.02 -14.76 16.01
CA ASP A 33 14.29 -14.24 15.49
C ASP A 33 14.13 -13.02 14.58
N GLN A 34 12.94 -12.43 14.54
CA GLN A 34 12.66 -11.31 13.64
C GLN A 34 13.40 -10.03 14.07
N PRO A 35 13.92 -9.23 13.12
CA PRO A 35 14.66 -8.03 13.45
C PRO A 35 13.77 -6.95 14.08
N ASN A 36 14.32 -6.21 15.03
CA ASN A 36 13.69 -5.00 15.54
C ASN A 36 13.75 -3.87 14.51
N ILE A 37 12.60 -3.21 14.32
CA ILE A 37 12.42 -1.97 13.54
C ILE A 37 12.06 -0.79 14.44
N THR A 38 12.36 0.43 13.98
CA THR A 38 12.00 1.68 14.67
C THR A 38 10.50 1.98 14.57
N GLY A 39 9.90 1.73 13.41
CA GLY A 39 8.47 1.87 13.20
C GLY A 39 7.64 1.13 14.25
N GLN A 40 6.55 1.74 14.70
CA GLN A 40 5.72 1.16 15.76
C GLN A 40 4.94 -0.06 15.26
N TYR A 41 4.63 -0.10 13.97
CA TYR A 41 3.90 -1.18 13.32
C TYR A 41 4.61 -1.55 12.02
N GLY A 42 4.67 -2.84 11.70
CA GLY A 42 5.20 -3.29 10.43
C GLY A 42 4.79 -4.71 10.04
N VAL A 43 4.76 -4.96 8.74
CA VAL A 43 4.52 -6.28 8.16
C VAL A 43 5.34 -6.46 6.89
N THR A 44 5.83 -7.68 6.65
CA THR A 44 6.25 -8.12 5.31
C THR A 44 5.38 -9.27 4.89
N ILE A 45 4.84 -9.21 3.68
CA ILE A 45 4.14 -10.33 3.06
C ILE A 45 4.86 -10.80 1.80
N ASP A 46 4.72 -12.08 1.49
CA ASP A 46 4.94 -12.61 0.14
C ASP A 46 3.92 -11.95 -0.82
N ALA A 47 4.42 -11.37 -1.91
CA ALA A 47 3.58 -10.61 -2.84
C ALA A 47 2.64 -11.50 -3.69
N ASP A 48 2.94 -12.78 -3.86
CA ASP A 48 2.11 -13.71 -4.64
C ASP A 48 1.03 -14.33 -3.76
N THR A 49 1.42 -14.83 -2.59
CA THR A 49 0.52 -15.58 -1.71
C THR A 49 -0.21 -14.70 -0.72
N GLY A 50 0.42 -13.61 -0.25
CA GLY A 50 -0.05 -12.81 0.88
C GLY A 50 0.31 -13.42 2.25
N GLU A 51 1.13 -14.47 2.30
CA GLU A 51 1.64 -15.03 3.54
C GLU A 51 2.48 -13.98 4.29
N ILE A 52 2.26 -13.85 5.60
CA ILE A 52 3.05 -12.98 6.46
C ILE A 52 4.41 -13.63 6.72
N LEU A 53 5.47 -12.93 6.34
CA LEU A 53 6.86 -13.34 6.52
C LEU A 53 7.53 -12.62 7.70
N TYR A 54 7.02 -11.44 8.07
CA TYR A 54 7.46 -10.63 9.22
C TYR A 54 6.26 -9.90 9.82
N GLY A 55 6.18 -9.79 11.15
CA GLY A 55 5.06 -9.11 11.81
C GLY A 55 5.42 -8.43 13.12
N LYS A 56 5.22 -7.11 13.18
CA LYS A 56 5.25 -6.30 14.40
C LYS A 56 3.96 -5.50 14.49
N ARG A 57 3.01 -5.95 15.32
CA ARG A 57 1.70 -5.29 15.48
C ARG A 57 0.99 -5.12 14.13
N GLU A 58 1.13 -6.15 13.28
CA GLU A 58 0.80 -6.16 11.86
C GLU A 58 -0.70 -6.01 11.56
N ASP A 59 -1.56 -6.40 12.51
CA ASP A 59 -3.01 -6.26 12.46
C ASP A 59 -3.52 -5.06 13.30
N GLU A 60 -2.64 -4.35 14.02
CA GLU A 60 -3.05 -3.20 14.83
C GLU A 60 -3.25 -1.93 14.01
N ARG A 61 -4.23 -1.13 14.42
CA ARG A 61 -4.72 0.03 13.66
C ARG A 61 -3.93 1.30 13.94
N SER A 62 -3.44 1.94 12.88
CA SER A 62 -2.78 3.25 12.90
C SER A 62 -3.25 4.13 11.74
N TYR A 63 -2.84 5.39 11.72
CA TYR A 63 -3.16 6.32 10.63
C TYR A 63 -2.22 6.06 9.44
N PRO A 64 -2.75 5.90 8.21
CA PRO A 64 -1.95 5.53 7.05
C PRO A 64 -1.08 6.69 6.54
N ALA A 65 -1.47 7.94 6.80
CA ALA A 65 -1.04 9.07 6.00
C ALA A 65 -1.22 8.74 4.49
N SER A 66 -0.35 9.27 3.63
CA SER A 66 -0.52 9.18 2.19
C SER A 66 -0.32 7.80 1.55
N ILE A 67 -0.03 6.73 2.30
CA ILE A 67 -0.05 5.36 1.74
C ILE A 67 -1.48 4.86 1.52
N ALA A 68 -2.50 5.53 2.10
CA ALA A 68 -3.90 5.28 1.78
C ALA A 68 -4.21 5.42 0.27
N LYS A 69 -3.42 6.23 -0.45
CA LYS A 69 -3.52 6.39 -1.91
C LYS A 69 -3.28 5.09 -2.67
N MET A 70 -2.77 4.02 -2.06
CA MET A 70 -2.74 2.70 -2.69
C MET A 70 -4.16 2.17 -2.96
N MET A 71 -5.13 2.43 -2.07
CA MET A 71 -6.54 2.10 -2.33
C MET A 71 -7.12 2.99 -3.45
N THR A 72 -6.83 4.28 -3.43
CA THR A 72 -7.27 5.20 -4.49
C THR A 72 -6.65 4.84 -5.85
N THR A 73 -5.40 4.39 -5.86
CA THR A 73 -4.70 3.88 -7.04
C THR A 73 -5.40 2.64 -7.60
N LEU A 74 -5.73 1.67 -6.73
CA LEU A 74 -6.45 0.47 -7.14
C LEU A 74 -7.81 0.82 -7.76
N LEU A 75 -8.62 1.63 -7.07
CA LEU A 75 -9.94 2.03 -7.56
C LEU A 75 -9.85 2.86 -8.85
N LEU A 76 -8.82 3.69 -9.01
CA LEU A 76 -8.58 4.40 -10.26
C LEU A 76 -8.41 3.43 -11.44
N LEU A 77 -7.57 2.41 -11.26
CA LEU A 77 -7.24 1.43 -12.30
C LEU A 77 -8.39 0.46 -12.59
N GLU A 78 -9.27 0.22 -11.62
CA GLU A 78 -10.46 -0.62 -11.77
C GLU A 78 -11.62 0.12 -12.47
N ASN A 79 -11.71 1.45 -12.37
CA ASN A 79 -12.91 2.20 -12.76
C ASN A 79 -12.68 3.24 -13.87
N VAL A 80 -11.44 3.59 -14.20
CA VAL A 80 -11.11 4.65 -15.18
C VAL A 80 -10.28 4.07 -16.32
N LYS A 81 -10.70 4.37 -17.56
CA LYS A 81 -9.99 3.94 -18.76
C LYS A 81 -8.70 4.73 -18.95
N GLU A 82 -7.76 4.16 -19.67
CA GLU A 82 -6.43 4.76 -19.86
C GLU A 82 -6.48 6.12 -20.58
N ASP A 83 -7.37 6.24 -21.57
CA ASP A 83 -7.56 7.44 -22.39
C ASP A 83 -8.55 8.44 -21.78
N GLU A 84 -9.11 8.14 -20.62
CA GLU A 84 -10.10 8.99 -19.96
C GLU A 84 -9.43 10.18 -19.25
N ASP A 85 -10.03 11.35 -19.42
CA ASP A 85 -9.59 12.58 -18.76
C ASP A 85 -10.20 12.70 -17.37
N ILE A 86 -9.35 12.97 -16.39
CA ILE A 86 -9.71 13.32 -15.03
C ILE A 86 -9.52 14.82 -14.88
N THR A 87 -10.57 15.51 -14.46
CA THR A 87 -10.52 16.97 -14.26
C THR A 87 -10.15 17.28 -12.82
N VAL A 88 -9.13 18.11 -12.61
CA VAL A 88 -8.79 18.63 -11.28
C VAL A 88 -9.94 19.52 -10.80
N THR A 89 -10.55 19.17 -9.68
CA THR A 89 -11.77 19.85 -9.23
C THR A 89 -11.47 21.06 -8.35
N GLU A 90 -12.36 22.05 -8.39
CA GLU A 90 -12.24 23.24 -7.55
C GLU A 90 -12.33 22.89 -6.06
N ASN A 91 -13.18 21.92 -5.71
CA ASN A 91 -13.32 21.43 -4.34
C ASN A 91 -12.01 20.83 -3.83
N ALA A 92 -11.36 19.95 -4.62
CA ALA A 92 -10.08 19.35 -4.25
C ALA A 92 -8.98 20.40 -4.03
N ILE A 93 -8.91 21.45 -4.86
CA ILE A 93 -7.94 22.54 -4.70
C ILE A 93 -8.17 23.36 -3.42
N LYS A 94 -9.43 23.52 -3.00
CA LYS A 94 -9.80 24.31 -1.81
C LYS A 94 -9.63 23.55 -0.51
N THR A 95 -9.88 22.23 -0.50
CA THR A 95 -9.91 21.45 0.75
C THR A 95 -8.59 20.75 1.05
N GLU A 96 -7.78 20.44 0.03
CA GLU A 96 -6.56 19.67 0.21
C GLU A 96 -5.31 20.54 0.23
N SER A 97 -4.29 20.06 0.96
CA SER A 97 -2.96 20.66 0.88
C SER A 97 -2.35 20.38 -0.49
N GLN A 98 -1.81 21.41 -1.13
CA GLN A 98 -1.08 21.20 -2.38
C GLN A 98 0.36 20.76 -2.11
N SER A 99 0.84 19.82 -2.93
CA SER A 99 2.24 19.43 -2.92
C SER A 99 3.12 20.64 -3.25
N LYS A 100 4.18 20.88 -2.48
CA LYS A 100 5.15 21.95 -2.79
C LYS A 100 5.89 21.73 -4.12
N LYS A 101 5.73 20.56 -4.73
CA LYS A 101 6.40 20.12 -5.97
C LYS A 101 5.62 20.49 -7.23
N ILE A 102 4.32 20.83 -7.12
CA ILE A 102 3.51 21.28 -8.25
C ILE A 102 2.34 22.13 -7.75
N LYS A 103 2.04 23.21 -8.47
CA LYS A 103 0.80 23.98 -8.28
C LYS A 103 -0.24 23.48 -9.27
N LEU A 104 -1.26 22.76 -8.80
CA LEU A 104 -2.38 22.27 -9.62
C LEU A 104 -3.42 23.37 -9.78
N ARG A 105 -4.17 23.34 -10.89
CA ARG A 105 -5.22 24.31 -11.20
C ARG A 105 -6.55 23.60 -11.40
N ALA A 106 -7.62 24.17 -10.86
CA ALA A 106 -8.96 23.67 -11.12
C ALA A 106 -9.28 23.77 -12.62
N GLY A 107 -9.89 22.73 -13.18
CA GLY A 107 -10.17 22.62 -14.61
C GLY A 107 -9.05 21.99 -15.45
N GLU A 108 -7.83 21.88 -14.91
CA GLU A 108 -6.73 21.17 -15.57
C GLU A 108 -7.14 19.70 -15.78
N LYS A 109 -7.03 19.19 -17.01
CA LYS A 109 -7.34 17.78 -17.33
C LYS A 109 -6.06 16.96 -17.42
N LEU A 110 -6.13 15.75 -16.91
CA LEU A 110 -5.05 14.79 -16.83
C LEU A 110 -5.55 13.45 -17.36
N LYS A 111 -4.75 12.76 -18.17
CA LYS A 111 -5.01 11.33 -18.42
C LYS A 111 -4.88 10.54 -17.12
N ARG A 112 -5.52 9.37 -17.05
CA ARG A 112 -5.45 8.45 -15.91
C ARG A 112 -4.01 8.24 -15.41
N ASP A 113 -3.09 8.00 -16.33
CA ASP A 113 -1.69 7.74 -16.03
C ASP A 113 -0.95 8.96 -15.46
N GLU A 114 -1.32 10.16 -15.89
CA GLU A 114 -0.77 11.42 -15.37
C GLU A 114 -1.27 11.70 -13.95
N ALA A 115 -2.54 11.38 -13.67
CA ALA A 115 -3.07 11.38 -12.31
C ALA A 115 -2.37 10.34 -11.42
N LEU A 116 -2.07 9.16 -11.95
CA LEU A 116 -1.35 8.11 -11.22
C LEU A 116 0.09 8.53 -10.89
N LYS A 117 0.83 9.13 -11.84
CA LYS A 117 2.16 9.74 -11.60
C LYS A 117 2.10 10.76 -10.46
N LEU A 118 1.10 11.65 -10.46
CA LEU A 118 0.89 12.64 -9.40
C LEU A 118 0.61 12.01 -8.02
N MET A 119 -0.16 10.92 -7.96
CA MET A 119 -0.42 10.19 -6.72
C MET A 119 0.81 9.45 -6.19
N LEU A 120 1.52 8.73 -7.05
CA LEU A 120 2.58 7.81 -6.63
C LEU A 120 3.94 8.48 -6.46
N ILE A 121 4.31 9.42 -7.33
CA ILE A 121 5.64 10.07 -7.30
C ILE A 121 5.67 11.19 -6.27
N ILE A 122 4.74 12.14 -6.35
CA ILE A 122 4.75 13.35 -5.51
C ILE A 122 3.63 13.44 -4.48
N SER A 123 2.75 12.43 -4.42
CA SER A 123 1.69 12.30 -3.42
C SER A 123 0.73 13.49 -3.38
N ALA A 124 0.27 13.97 -4.54
CA ALA A 124 -0.65 15.09 -4.63
C ALA A 124 -2.05 14.74 -4.08
N ASP A 125 -2.42 15.32 -2.94
CA ASP A 125 -3.74 15.13 -2.30
C ASP A 125 -4.92 15.62 -3.17
N PRO A 126 -4.85 16.80 -3.84
CA PRO A 126 -5.95 17.25 -4.68
C PRO A 126 -6.29 16.30 -5.83
N ILE A 127 -5.30 15.53 -6.33
CA ILE A 127 -5.54 14.54 -7.38
C ILE A 127 -6.31 13.33 -6.84
N ALA A 128 -5.96 12.85 -5.65
CA ALA A 128 -6.70 11.75 -5.03
C ALA A 128 -8.18 12.12 -4.81
N GLU A 129 -8.45 13.35 -4.38
CA GLU A 129 -9.83 13.83 -4.21
C GLU A 129 -10.54 14.13 -5.53
N SER A 130 -9.83 14.59 -6.56
CA SER A 130 -10.40 14.76 -7.91
C SER A 130 -10.78 13.42 -8.53
N ILE A 131 -9.95 12.39 -8.33
CA ILE A 131 -10.26 10.99 -8.70
C ILE A 131 -11.51 10.50 -7.98
N ALA A 132 -11.63 10.79 -6.69
CA ALA A 132 -12.78 10.39 -5.89
C ALA A 132 -14.09 10.97 -6.45
N GLU A 133 -14.10 12.27 -6.76
CA GLU A 133 -15.24 12.95 -7.34
C GLU A 133 -15.54 12.48 -8.78
N HIS A 134 -14.50 12.19 -9.57
CA HIS A 134 -14.65 11.67 -10.92
C HIS A 134 -15.32 10.29 -10.95
N ILE A 135 -14.87 9.36 -10.09
CA ILE A 135 -15.35 7.97 -10.08
C ILE A 135 -16.74 7.86 -9.44
N ALA A 136 -16.95 8.52 -8.30
CA ALA A 136 -18.13 8.28 -7.46
C ALA A 136 -19.12 9.45 -7.42
N GLY A 137 -18.84 10.53 -8.16
CA GLY A 137 -19.62 11.78 -8.13
C GLY A 137 -19.45 12.60 -6.85
N SER A 138 -18.95 12.01 -5.76
CA SER A 138 -18.62 12.72 -4.52
C SER A 138 -17.59 11.97 -3.67
N LYS A 139 -16.90 12.72 -2.81
CA LYS A 139 -15.94 12.17 -1.83
C LYS A 139 -16.57 11.13 -0.90
N ASN A 140 -17.80 11.37 -0.45
CA ASN A 140 -18.49 10.47 0.48
C ASN A 140 -18.82 9.12 -0.17
N GLU A 141 -19.32 9.13 -1.41
CA GLU A 141 -19.57 7.90 -2.15
C GLU A 141 -18.27 7.16 -2.46
N PHE A 142 -17.20 7.88 -2.80
CA PHE A 142 -15.89 7.26 -3.01
C PHE A 142 -15.35 6.60 -1.74
N VAL A 143 -15.49 7.24 -0.57
CA VAL A 143 -15.11 6.63 0.71
C VAL A 143 -15.91 5.36 0.99
N LYS A 144 -17.19 5.28 0.62
CA LYS A 144 -17.96 4.03 0.70
C LYS A 144 -17.37 2.97 -0.23
N MET A 145 -17.01 3.33 -1.46
CA MET A 145 -16.34 2.43 -2.41
C MET A 145 -15.00 1.92 -1.86
N MET A 146 -14.15 2.79 -1.31
CA MET A 146 -12.88 2.40 -0.68
C MET A 146 -13.07 1.36 0.42
N ASN A 147 -14.05 1.57 1.30
CA ASN A 147 -14.33 0.65 2.40
C ASN A 147 -14.99 -0.65 1.93
N ALA A 148 -15.85 -0.60 0.92
CA ALA A 148 -16.43 -1.78 0.30
C ALA A 148 -15.35 -2.64 -0.37
N ARG A 149 -14.47 -2.02 -1.17
CA ARG A 149 -13.35 -2.71 -1.82
C ARG A 149 -12.37 -3.28 -0.81
N ALA A 150 -12.06 -2.55 0.26
CA ALA A 150 -11.23 -3.07 1.35
C ALA A 150 -11.82 -4.36 1.95
N LYS A 151 -13.15 -4.41 2.15
CA LYS A 151 -13.83 -5.61 2.67
C LYS A 151 -13.78 -6.77 1.68
N GLU A 152 -13.96 -6.51 0.38
CA GLU A 152 -13.86 -7.53 -0.68
C GLU A 152 -12.47 -8.15 -0.76
N LEU A 153 -11.42 -7.36 -0.53
CA LEU A 153 -10.03 -7.84 -0.48
C LEU A 153 -9.70 -8.64 0.79
N GLY A 154 -10.65 -8.75 1.74
CA GLY A 154 -10.44 -9.45 3.00
C GLY A 154 -9.60 -8.68 4.01
N THR A 155 -9.44 -7.37 3.84
CA THR A 155 -8.84 -6.51 4.89
C THR A 155 -9.70 -6.56 6.15
N LYS A 156 -9.07 -6.59 7.32
CA LYS A 156 -9.77 -6.82 8.59
C LYS A 156 -10.04 -5.53 9.34
N HIS A 157 -9.19 -4.53 9.16
CA HIS A 157 -9.12 -3.38 10.04
C HIS A 157 -9.13 -2.03 9.31
N ALA A 158 -9.22 -2.06 7.98
CA ALA A 158 -9.23 -0.86 7.16
C ALA A 158 -10.50 -0.04 7.38
N THR A 159 -10.32 1.26 7.61
CA THR A 159 -11.38 2.25 7.50
C THR A 159 -10.79 3.51 6.89
N PHE A 160 -11.23 3.83 5.67
CA PHE A 160 -10.88 5.05 4.98
C PHE A 160 -11.88 6.17 5.29
N LYS A 161 -11.39 7.41 5.35
CA LYS A 161 -12.20 8.62 5.54
C LYS A 161 -12.03 9.66 4.43
N ASN A 162 -11.04 9.49 3.57
CA ASN A 162 -10.74 10.33 2.42
C ASN A 162 -9.87 9.54 1.44
N ALA A 163 -9.72 10.05 0.22
CA ALA A 163 -8.94 9.38 -0.83
C ALA A 163 -7.44 9.66 -0.70
N SER A 164 -7.06 10.74 -0.02
CA SER A 164 -5.66 11.17 0.09
C SER A 164 -4.90 10.49 1.23
N GLY A 165 -5.58 10.06 2.28
CA GLY A 165 -4.95 9.64 3.54
C GLY A 165 -4.62 10.80 4.48
N ALA A 166 -5.11 12.01 4.20
CA ALA A 166 -4.99 13.16 5.09
C ALA A 166 -5.59 12.86 6.47
N ASP A 167 -5.11 13.59 7.49
CA ASP A 167 -5.53 13.37 8.88
C ASP A 167 -7.03 13.59 9.05
N ALA A 168 -7.71 12.50 9.40
CA ALA A 168 -9.12 12.47 9.72
C ALA A 168 -9.36 11.44 10.82
N LEU A 169 -10.15 11.80 11.82
CA LEU A 169 -10.42 10.91 12.95
C LEU A 169 -11.06 9.60 12.46
N GLY A 170 -10.48 8.48 12.89
CA GLY A 170 -10.93 7.15 12.48
C GLY A 170 -10.47 6.70 11.09
N ASN A 171 -9.66 7.49 10.36
CA ASN A 171 -8.97 7.04 9.14
C ASN A 171 -7.83 6.09 9.51
N LYS A 172 -8.18 4.83 9.81
CA LYS A 172 -7.26 3.87 10.42
C LYS A 172 -7.22 2.56 9.66
N VAL A 173 -6.01 2.09 9.44
CA VAL A 173 -5.68 0.81 8.77
C VAL A 173 -4.63 0.06 9.58
N SER A 174 -4.47 -1.23 9.35
CA SER A 174 -3.30 -1.99 9.79
C SER A 174 -2.21 -2.04 8.71
N PRO A 175 -0.94 -2.35 9.06
CA PRO A 175 0.09 -2.67 8.08
C PRO A 175 -0.37 -3.76 7.10
N TYR A 176 -1.00 -4.83 7.59
CA TYR A 176 -1.49 -5.94 6.76
C TYR A 176 -2.54 -5.49 5.76
N ASP A 177 -3.49 -4.63 6.15
CA ASP A 177 -4.51 -4.12 5.22
C ASP A 177 -3.86 -3.40 4.03
N ILE A 178 -2.86 -2.54 4.28
CA ILE A 178 -2.15 -1.81 3.21
C ILE A 178 -1.32 -2.77 2.34
N ALA A 179 -0.72 -3.80 2.94
CA ALA A 179 0.03 -4.79 2.19
C ALA A 179 -0.87 -5.56 1.21
N ILE A 180 -2.06 -5.97 1.64
CA ILE A 180 -3.06 -6.64 0.80
C ILE A 180 -3.60 -5.73 -0.31
N ILE A 181 -3.88 -4.46 0.01
CA ILE A 181 -4.31 -3.48 -1.00
C ILE A 181 -3.20 -3.25 -2.04
N THR A 182 -1.96 -3.15 -1.58
CA THR A 182 -0.80 -2.96 -2.47
C THR A 182 -0.58 -4.18 -3.34
N LYS A 183 -0.71 -5.39 -2.78
CA LYS A 183 -0.67 -6.65 -3.53
C LYS A 183 -1.66 -6.64 -4.70
N GLU A 184 -2.90 -6.23 -4.46
CA GLU A 184 -3.90 -6.15 -5.52
C GLU A 184 -3.55 -5.07 -6.56
N ALA A 185 -3.11 -3.90 -6.11
CA ALA A 185 -2.69 -2.82 -7.02
C ALA A 185 -1.51 -3.23 -7.92
N LEU A 186 -0.59 -4.08 -7.43
CA LEU A 186 0.56 -4.56 -8.20
C LEU A 186 0.21 -5.53 -9.33
N LYS A 187 -1.05 -5.97 -9.44
CA LYS A 187 -1.53 -6.67 -10.65
C LYS A 187 -1.50 -5.77 -11.89
N TYR A 188 -1.43 -4.46 -11.70
CA TYR A 188 -1.27 -3.46 -12.75
C TYR A 188 0.21 -3.02 -12.82
N PRO A 189 0.98 -3.44 -13.84
CA PRO A 189 2.43 -3.20 -13.89
C PRO A 189 2.85 -1.73 -13.77
N VAL A 190 2.01 -0.82 -14.29
CA VAL A 190 2.20 0.64 -14.23
C VAL A 190 2.32 1.18 -12.80
N VAL A 191 1.71 0.51 -11.81
CA VAL A 191 1.82 0.90 -10.39
C VAL A 191 3.27 0.79 -9.93
N LEU A 192 3.93 -0.33 -10.25
CA LEU A 192 5.32 -0.55 -9.88
C LEU A 192 6.25 0.43 -10.60
N GLU A 193 6.01 0.67 -11.89
CA GLU A 193 6.76 1.66 -12.68
C GLU A 193 6.78 3.05 -12.01
N TYR A 194 5.60 3.55 -11.62
CA TYR A 194 5.50 4.88 -11.01
C TYR A 194 5.90 4.90 -9.53
N MET A 195 5.77 3.79 -8.80
CA MET A 195 6.38 3.63 -7.47
C MET A 195 7.90 3.64 -7.52
N ASN A 196 8.50 3.17 -8.62
CA ASN A 196 9.94 3.17 -8.87
C ASN A 196 10.46 4.48 -9.48
N SER A 197 9.59 5.45 -9.72
CA SER A 197 9.95 6.71 -10.37
C SER A 197 10.13 7.83 -9.35
N THR A 198 11.27 8.52 -9.40
CA THR A 198 11.52 9.74 -8.60
C THR A 198 11.27 11.02 -9.37
N ARG A 199 11.24 10.98 -10.70
CA ARG A 199 11.07 12.14 -11.56
C ARG A 199 10.36 11.76 -12.85
N THR A 200 9.57 12.68 -13.39
CA THR A 200 8.93 12.52 -14.71
C THR A 200 8.54 13.89 -15.26
N THR A 201 8.31 13.95 -16.56
CA THR A 201 7.51 15.00 -17.17
C THR A 201 6.03 14.61 -17.05
N LEU A 202 5.18 15.55 -16.63
CA LEU A 202 3.74 15.41 -16.70
C LEU A 202 3.22 15.99 -18.00
N HIS A 203 2.06 15.51 -18.45
CA HIS A 203 1.32 16.08 -19.56
C HIS A 203 -0.12 16.37 -19.14
N THR A 204 -0.48 17.65 -19.10
CA THR A 204 -1.82 18.11 -18.75
C THR A 204 -2.42 18.86 -19.95
N SER A 205 -3.72 19.14 -19.91
CA SER A 205 -4.36 19.97 -20.94
C SER A 205 -3.80 21.39 -21.05
N GLU A 206 -3.07 21.86 -20.04
CA GLU A 206 -2.53 23.23 -20.01
C GLU A 206 -1.02 23.29 -20.23
N ARG A 207 -0.26 22.25 -19.84
CA ARG A 207 1.20 22.34 -19.72
C ARG A 207 1.88 20.98 -19.58
N SER A 208 3.21 20.99 -19.63
CA SER A 208 4.03 19.79 -19.38
C SER A 208 5.18 20.03 -18.39
N PRO A 209 4.90 20.17 -17.08
CA PRO A 209 5.93 20.44 -16.08
C PRO A 209 6.72 19.18 -15.72
N ASN A 210 7.99 19.35 -15.36
CA ASN A 210 8.76 18.30 -14.70
C ASN A 210 8.41 18.26 -13.21
N ILE A 211 8.19 17.07 -12.67
CA ILE A 211 8.01 16.82 -11.25
C ILE A 211 9.10 15.89 -10.74
N ALA A 212 9.50 16.08 -9.48
CA ALA A 212 10.50 15.24 -8.83
C ALA A 212 10.21 15.07 -7.33
N ASN A 213 10.65 13.93 -6.78
CA ASN A 213 10.61 13.62 -5.37
C ASN A 213 12.01 13.25 -4.86
N TYR A 214 12.75 14.27 -4.41
CA TYR A 214 14.09 14.12 -3.85
C TYR A 214 14.14 13.61 -2.40
N GLY A 215 13.12 12.86 -1.98
CA GLY A 215 13.04 12.28 -0.63
C GLY A 215 12.99 10.76 -0.64
N ARG A 216 13.32 10.12 -1.76
CA ARG A 216 13.21 8.67 -1.98
C ARG A 216 14.51 8.03 -2.46
N GLU A 217 15.59 8.78 -2.56
CA GLU A 217 16.89 8.31 -3.02
C GLU A 217 17.40 7.16 -2.14
N GLU A 218 17.11 7.21 -0.84
CA GLU A 218 17.44 6.15 0.12
C GLU A 218 16.79 4.80 -0.20
N LEU A 219 15.69 4.78 -0.98
CA LEU A 219 15.10 3.53 -1.48
C LEU A 219 16.15 2.71 -2.25
N TYR A 220 16.93 3.38 -3.09
CA TYR A 220 17.91 2.75 -3.98
C TYR A 220 19.22 2.35 -3.28
N ASN A 221 19.33 2.56 -1.96
CA ASN A 221 20.42 2.00 -1.16
C ASN A 221 20.23 0.49 -0.86
N ASP A 222 19.06 -0.06 -1.21
CA ASP A 222 18.81 -1.49 -1.25
C ASP A 222 18.71 -1.96 -2.70
N PRO A 223 19.61 -2.86 -3.18
CA PRO A 223 19.53 -3.36 -4.54
C PRO A 223 18.25 -4.16 -4.84
N TYR A 224 17.52 -4.60 -3.82
CA TYR A 224 16.25 -5.33 -4.00
C TYR A 224 15.04 -4.40 -4.10
N ALA A 225 15.16 -3.13 -3.70
CA ALA A 225 14.01 -2.23 -3.70
C ALA A 225 13.64 -1.81 -5.13
N ILE A 226 12.38 -2.07 -5.50
CA ILE A 226 11.85 -1.83 -6.85
C ILE A 226 10.66 -0.87 -6.86
N GLY A 227 10.27 -0.32 -5.72
CA GLY A 227 9.25 0.73 -5.67
C GLY A 227 8.85 1.11 -4.25
N SER A 228 8.36 2.34 -4.07
CA SER A 228 7.77 2.75 -2.78
C SER A 228 6.68 3.79 -2.90
N LYS A 229 5.84 3.85 -1.86
CA LYS A 229 4.98 4.98 -1.56
C LYS A 229 5.13 5.36 -0.09
N SER A 230 5.59 6.59 0.16
CA SER A 230 5.71 7.15 1.51
C SER A 230 4.57 8.11 1.85
N GLY A 231 4.35 8.32 3.14
CA GLY A 231 3.39 9.26 3.70
C GLY A 231 3.96 10.00 4.90
N LEU A 232 3.44 11.21 5.13
CA LEU A 232 3.68 12.00 6.33
C LEU A 232 2.38 12.72 6.71
N SER A 233 1.95 12.57 7.95
CA SER A 233 0.88 13.37 8.55
C SER A 233 1.12 13.56 10.04
N ALA A 234 0.35 14.45 10.70
CA ALA A 234 0.51 14.67 12.13
C ALA A 234 0.10 13.45 12.95
N LEU A 235 -0.98 12.76 12.56
CA LEU A 235 -1.46 11.57 13.27
C LEU A 235 -0.71 10.29 12.87
N GLY A 236 -0.34 10.15 11.59
CA GLY A 236 0.35 8.96 11.05
C GLY A 236 1.86 8.96 11.25
N LYS A 237 2.46 10.14 11.53
CA LYS A 237 3.91 10.38 11.43
C LYS A 237 4.42 9.92 10.06
N TYR A 238 5.62 9.36 9.99
CA TYR A 238 6.16 8.80 8.75
C TYR A 238 5.65 7.37 8.53
N THR A 239 5.15 7.12 7.31
CA THR A 239 4.70 5.80 6.87
C THR A 239 5.29 5.46 5.50
N VAL A 240 5.44 4.17 5.20
CA VAL A 240 5.91 3.71 3.89
C VAL A 240 5.36 2.34 3.57
N VAL A 241 5.09 2.11 2.29
CA VAL A 241 5.06 0.79 1.68
C VAL A 241 6.18 0.69 0.66
N THR A 242 6.95 -0.39 0.69
CA THR A 242 7.97 -0.72 -0.33
C THR A 242 7.65 -2.06 -0.97
N VAL A 243 8.13 -2.22 -2.19
CA VAL A 243 8.13 -3.48 -2.92
C VAL A 243 9.59 -3.82 -3.19
N ASP A 244 9.97 -5.03 -2.83
CA ASP A 244 11.34 -5.51 -2.91
C ASP A 244 11.34 -6.85 -3.64
N GLU A 245 12.33 -7.08 -4.49
CA GLU A 245 12.46 -8.30 -5.29
C GLU A 245 13.88 -8.84 -5.28
N LYS A 246 14.00 -10.15 -5.06
CA LYS A 246 15.26 -10.89 -5.07
C LYS A 246 15.04 -12.27 -5.66
N ASP A 247 15.87 -12.67 -6.62
CA ASP A 247 15.85 -14.00 -7.25
C ASP A 247 14.44 -14.40 -7.78
N GLY A 248 13.71 -13.42 -8.34
CA GLY A 248 12.35 -13.61 -8.86
C GLY A 248 11.26 -13.72 -7.79
N LYS A 249 11.60 -13.59 -6.50
CA LYS A 249 10.66 -13.55 -5.38
C LYS A 249 10.40 -12.11 -4.98
N ARG A 250 9.13 -11.74 -4.79
CA ARG A 250 8.73 -10.38 -4.43
C ARG A 250 8.07 -10.34 -3.07
N VAL A 251 8.42 -9.32 -2.29
CA VAL A 251 7.81 -9.04 -0.98
C VAL A 251 7.28 -7.61 -0.92
N ILE A 252 6.26 -7.41 -0.09
CA ILE A 252 5.67 -6.10 0.19
C ILE A 252 5.89 -5.79 1.66
N ASN A 253 6.58 -4.69 1.94
CA ASN A 253 6.88 -4.24 3.30
C ASN A 253 6.05 -3.00 3.61
N VAL A 254 5.39 -2.96 4.77
CA VAL A 254 4.68 -1.78 5.24
C VAL A 254 5.19 -1.41 6.63
N VAL A 255 5.49 -0.13 6.84
CA VAL A 255 5.86 0.42 8.15
C VAL A 255 5.01 1.64 8.46
N LEU A 256 4.41 1.68 9.65
CA LEU A 256 3.60 2.80 10.12
C LEU A 256 4.19 3.45 11.38
N SER A 257 3.95 4.75 11.54
CA SER A 257 4.35 5.55 12.70
C SER A 257 5.85 5.42 13.02
N SER A 258 6.69 5.69 12.02
CA SER A 258 8.15 5.71 12.14
C SER A 258 8.69 7.15 12.09
N THR A 259 10.01 7.28 11.94
CA THR A 259 10.73 8.53 11.68
C THR A 259 11.24 8.55 10.25
N ARG A 260 11.48 9.74 9.68
CA ARG A 260 11.99 9.87 8.30
C ARG A 260 13.25 9.03 8.07
N ALA A 261 14.19 9.09 9.01
CA ALA A 261 15.51 8.45 8.90
C ALA A 261 15.44 6.91 8.94
N GLN A 262 14.32 6.33 9.37
CA GLN A 262 14.21 4.88 9.59
C GLN A 262 13.22 4.19 8.64
N LEU A 263 12.47 4.91 7.80
CA LEU A 263 11.53 4.30 6.86
C LEU A 263 12.16 3.23 5.94
N TYR A 264 13.21 3.60 5.21
CA TYR A 264 13.88 2.69 4.28
C TYR A 264 14.82 1.71 4.99
N PRO A 265 15.58 2.09 6.04
CA PRO A 265 16.33 1.12 6.83
C PRO A 265 15.46 0.02 7.47
N ASP A 266 14.29 0.37 8.03
CA ASP A 266 13.37 -0.62 8.62
C ASP A 266 12.85 -1.59 7.55
N THR A 267 12.37 -1.07 6.41
CA THR A 267 11.84 -1.90 5.31
C THR A 267 12.91 -2.79 4.67
N LYS A 268 14.13 -2.29 4.46
CA LYS A 268 15.29 -3.11 4.05
C LYS A 268 15.54 -4.27 5.00
N LYS A 269 15.57 -4.00 6.32
CA LYS A 269 15.81 -5.02 7.35
C LYS A 269 14.72 -6.08 7.35
N MET A 270 13.47 -5.66 7.21
CA MET A 270 12.31 -6.54 7.09
C MET A 270 12.34 -7.38 5.81
N ALA A 271 12.65 -6.78 4.66
CA ALA A 271 12.72 -7.47 3.37
C ALA A 271 13.83 -8.53 3.35
N HIS A 272 15.03 -8.17 3.79
CA HIS A 272 16.18 -9.09 3.84
C HIS A 272 15.93 -10.28 4.76
N TYR A 273 15.26 -10.07 5.88
CA TYR A 273 14.79 -11.15 6.75
C TYR A 273 13.75 -12.02 6.04
N ALA A 274 12.74 -11.42 5.39
CA ALA A 274 11.67 -12.15 4.71
C ALA A 274 12.19 -13.02 3.56
N PHE A 275 13.18 -12.55 2.79
CA PHE A 275 13.81 -13.36 1.73
C PHE A 275 14.49 -14.63 2.24
N GLN A 276 14.89 -14.70 3.52
CA GLN A 276 15.42 -15.92 4.12
C GLN A 276 14.32 -16.93 4.49
N GLN A 277 13.07 -16.47 4.60
CA GLN A 277 11.91 -17.30 4.93
C GLN A 277 11.26 -17.90 3.68
N LEU A 278 11.42 -17.24 2.55
CA LEU A 278 10.97 -17.70 1.24
C LEU A 278 11.87 -18.85 0.77
N LYS A 279 11.23 -19.95 0.39
CA LYS A 279 11.89 -21.14 -0.17
C LYS A 279 12.05 -21.06 -1.68
#